data_AF-A0A1Z8QEH7-F1
#
_entry.id   AF-A0A1Z8QEH7-F1
#
_cell.length_a   1.000
_cell.length_b   1.000
_cell.length_c   1.000
_cell.angle_alpha   90.00
_cell.angle_beta   90.00
_cell.angle_gamma   90.00
#
_symmetry.space_group_name_H-M   'P 1'
#
loop_
_entity.id
_entity.type
_entity.pdbx_description
1 polymer ?
#
loop_
_entity_poly.entity_id
_entity_poly.type
_entity_poly.pdbx_seq_one_letter_code
_entity_poly.pdbx_strand_id
1 'polypeptide(L)'
;MNKTRFIAGGCSFTFGHELSDDEQGKKPSQKSWAHGLYKHSKATGDYICTAYPGSGNSGIARRVFNAVANIKHVEGVVVMWSFLSRYDWAMPRHRDLENTRWASISPWDTNTGNEEAFRQLAGSETQQKVWDQRNNTFLKTGVKPFAESLYRHVANEYHETYLSWKSIIWLQNILEKKKIPFMFTLADNSLFYNGMDHLKDQDLLMKGLHNEIDFTKWFS
;
A
#
# COMPACT_ATOMS: atom_id res chain seq x y z
N MET A 1 18.89 22.16 15.18
CA MET A 1 17.67 22.25 14.33
C MET A 1 16.97 20.91 14.40
N ASN A 2 15.69 20.86 14.78
CA ASN A 2 14.94 19.60 14.78
C ASN A 2 14.69 19.19 13.34
N LYS A 3 15.26 18.07 12.90
CA LYS A 3 15.04 17.53 11.56
C LYS A 3 13.58 17.10 11.42
N THR A 4 12.82 17.84 10.64
CA THR A 4 11.49 17.49 10.17
C THR A 4 11.56 16.35 9.15
N ARG A 5 10.42 15.72 8.83
CA ARG A 5 10.36 14.63 7.85
C ARG A 5 9.15 14.79 6.92
N PHE A 6 9.35 14.48 5.66
CA PHE A 6 8.30 14.34 4.65
C PHE A 6 8.06 12.85 4.38
N ILE A 7 6.85 12.36 4.62
CA ILE A 7 6.55 10.92 4.52
C ILE A 7 5.78 10.62 3.24
N ALA A 8 6.25 9.64 2.47
CA ALA A 8 5.55 9.11 1.31
C ALA A 8 5.07 7.67 1.57
N GLY A 9 3.78 7.41 1.36
CA GLY A 9 3.14 6.11 1.48
C GLY A 9 2.61 5.59 0.15
N GLY A 10 2.64 4.27 -0.05
CA GLY A 10 2.06 3.65 -1.23
C GLY A 10 2.59 2.25 -1.51
N CYS A 11 2.43 1.81 -2.75
CA CYS A 11 2.95 0.55 -3.25
C CYS A 11 4.17 0.76 -4.18
N SER A 12 4.35 -0.11 -5.17
CA SER A 12 5.48 -0.08 -6.12
C SER A 12 5.61 1.23 -6.89
N PHE A 13 4.49 1.87 -7.25
CA PHE A 13 4.50 3.15 -7.98
C PHE A 13 5.06 4.32 -7.14
N THR A 14 4.75 4.39 -5.84
CA THR A 14 5.34 5.40 -4.94
C THR A 14 6.79 5.07 -4.62
N PHE A 15 7.12 3.79 -4.50
CA PHE A 15 8.50 3.35 -4.34
C PHE A 15 9.34 3.66 -5.60
N GLY A 16 8.71 3.62 -6.77
CA GLY A 16 9.32 3.86 -8.08
C GLY A 16 10.07 2.64 -8.63
N HIS A 17 9.48 1.44 -8.46
CA HIS A 17 9.92 0.26 -9.22
C HIS A 17 9.88 0.54 -10.72
N GLU A 18 10.78 -0.09 -11.47
CA GLU A 18 10.89 -0.02 -12.94
C GLU A 18 11.27 1.35 -13.50
N LEU A 19 11.47 2.36 -12.64
CA LEU A 19 12.06 3.62 -13.07
C LEU A 19 13.54 3.43 -13.38
N SER A 20 14.07 4.28 -14.26
CA SER A 20 15.47 4.19 -14.74
C SER A 20 16.56 4.25 -13.66
N ASP A 21 16.23 4.62 -12.42
CA ASP A 21 17.11 4.62 -11.24
C ASP A 21 16.69 3.58 -10.19
N ASP A 22 15.82 2.64 -10.53
CA ASP A 22 15.44 1.52 -9.67
C ASP A 22 16.65 0.60 -9.41
N GLU A 23 17.09 0.55 -8.16
CA GLU A 23 18.14 -0.35 -7.70
C GLU A 23 17.57 -1.74 -7.32
N GLN A 24 16.79 -2.35 -8.23
CA GLN A 24 16.14 -3.66 -8.03
C GLN A 24 15.29 -3.70 -6.74
N GLY A 25 14.55 -2.63 -6.45
CA GLY A 25 13.70 -2.54 -5.26
C GLY A 25 14.44 -2.37 -3.93
N LYS A 26 15.77 -2.17 -3.94
CA LYS A 26 16.57 -2.01 -2.70
C LYS A 26 16.42 -0.64 -2.08
N LYS A 27 16.22 0.40 -2.89
CA LYS A 27 16.05 1.77 -2.45
C LYS A 27 14.91 2.44 -3.22
N PRO A 28 14.15 3.33 -2.57
CA PRO A 28 13.16 4.15 -3.27
C PRO A 28 13.82 4.97 -4.38
N SER A 29 13.19 4.98 -5.56
CA SER A 29 13.65 5.77 -6.69
C SER A 29 13.52 7.26 -6.41
N GLN A 30 14.54 8.01 -6.84
CA GLN A 30 14.54 9.46 -6.79
C GLN A 30 13.75 10.10 -7.93
N LYS A 31 13.32 9.31 -8.92
CA LYS A 31 12.48 9.75 -10.05
C LYS A 31 11.00 9.45 -9.82
N SER A 32 10.64 8.84 -8.69
CA SER A 32 9.25 8.62 -8.29
C SER A 32 8.49 9.95 -8.14
N TRP A 33 7.18 9.92 -8.41
CA TRP A 33 6.31 11.10 -8.30
C TRP A 33 6.39 11.74 -6.90
N ALA A 34 6.42 10.92 -5.85
CA ALA A 34 6.45 11.39 -4.47
C ALA A 34 7.78 12.06 -4.11
N HIS A 35 8.90 11.55 -4.62
CA HIS A 35 10.19 12.20 -4.44
C HIS A 35 10.30 13.49 -5.26
N GLY A 36 9.74 13.50 -6.48
CA GLY A 36 9.59 14.71 -7.29
C GLY A 36 8.79 15.78 -6.56
N LEU A 37 7.65 15.42 -5.98
CA LEU A 37 6.82 16.32 -5.17
C LEU A 37 7.58 16.85 -3.95
N TYR A 38 8.29 15.97 -3.23
CA TYR A 38 9.15 16.39 -2.12
C TYR A 38 10.18 17.43 -2.55
N LYS A 39 10.92 17.20 -3.65
CA LYS A 39 11.94 18.14 -4.17
C LYS A 39 11.39 19.51 -4.55
N HIS A 40 10.15 19.58 -5.02
CA HIS A 40 9.50 20.83 -5.43
C HIS A 40 8.59 21.43 -4.36
N SER A 41 8.48 20.77 -3.20
CA SER A 41 7.73 21.29 -2.06
C SER A 41 8.58 22.28 -1.25
N LYS A 42 7.95 22.94 -0.28
CA LYS A 42 8.64 23.76 0.74
C LYS A 42 9.17 22.92 1.92
N ALA A 43 9.15 21.59 1.81
CA ALA A 43 9.65 20.72 2.86
C ALA A 43 11.16 20.94 3.05
N THR A 44 11.59 21.03 4.30
CA THR A 44 13.01 21.22 4.66
C THR A 44 13.60 19.99 5.34
N GLY A 45 12.73 19.04 5.70
CA GLY A 45 13.07 17.80 6.35
C GLY A 45 13.56 16.70 5.40
N ASP A 46 13.99 15.58 5.96
CA ASP A 46 14.41 14.43 5.16
C ASP A 46 13.19 13.68 4.58
N TYR A 47 13.33 13.14 3.37
CA TYR A 47 12.34 12.26 2.72
C TYR A 47 12.33 10.85 3.34
N ILE A 48 11.15 10.39 3.75
CA ILE A 48 10.90 9.06 4.32
C ILE A 48 9.91 8.31 3.44
N CYS A 49 10.40 7.37 2.65
CA CYS A 49 9.54 6.45 1.92
C CYS A 49 9.12 5.29 2.82
N THR A 50 7.81 5.14 3.01
CA THR A 50 7.18 3.98 3.67
C THR A 50 6.49 3.05 2.69
N ALA A 51 6.54 3.38 1.40
CA ALA A 51 5.97 2.56 0.35
C ALA A 51 6.66 1.19 0.29
N TYR A 52 5.89 0.15 -0.04
CA TYR A 52 6.43 -1.19 -0.21
C TYR A 52 5.75 -1.88 -1.41
N PRO A 53 6.51 -2.46 -2.35
CA PRO A 53 5.96 -3.15 -3.51
C PRO A 53 4.94 -4.23 -3.13
N GLY A 54 3.87 -4.36 -3.90
CA GLY A 54 2.82 -5.33 -3.59
C GLY A 54 1.95 -5.01 -2.37
N SER A 55 2.12 -3.84 -1.73
CA SER A 55 1.26 -3.45 -0.62
C SER A 55 -0.18 -3.21 -1.06
N GLY A 56 -1.13 -3.66 -0.23
CA GLY A 56 -2.52 -3.23 -0.24
C GLY A 56 -2.76 -2.03 0.66
N ASN A 57 -3.98 -1.49 0.61
CA ASN A 57 -4.34 -0.24 1.29
C ASN A 57 -4.19 -0.31 2.82
N SER A 58 -4.55 -1.42 3.46
CA SER A 58 -4.33 -1.60 4.90
C SER A 58 -2.84 -1.61 5.28
N GLY A 59 -2.00 -2.24 4.46
CA GLY A 59 -0.55 -2.25 4.67
C GLY A 59 0.08 -0.87 4.47
N ILE A 60 -0.40 -0.10 3.48
CA ILE A 60 -0.01 1.31 3.27
C ILE A 60 -0.34 2.12 4.52
N ALA A 61 -1.60 2.08 4.98
CA ALA A 61 -2.03 2.83 6.15
C ALA A 61 -1.21 2.47 7.39
N ARG A 62 -0.98 1.17 7.64
CA ARG A 62 -0.16 0.69 8.76
C ARG A 62 1.26 1.25 8.74
N ARG A 63 1.94 1.22 7.59
CA ARG A 63 3.35 1.68 7.49
C ARG A 63 3.46 3.19 7.65
N VAL A 64 2.56 3.95 7.05
CA VAL A 64 2.50 5.41 7.22
C VAL A 64 2.20 5.76 8.68
N PHE A 65 1.20 5.12 9.28
CA PHE A 65 0.88 5.31 10.69
C PHE A 65 2.08 5.02 11.60
N ASN A 66 2.77 3.91 11.37
CA ASN A 66 3.96 3.55 12.15
C ASN A 66 5.06 4.62 12.03
N ALA A 67 5.31 5.17 10.85
CA ALA A 67 6.26 6.27 10.68
C ALA A 67 5.80 7.54 11.43
N VAL A 68 4.54 7.94 11.27
CA VAL A 68 3.95 9.11 11.95
C VAL A 68 3.94 8.95 13.48
N ALA A 69 3.81 7.73 13.99
CA ALA A 69 3.84 7.46 15.43
C ALA A 69 5.25 7.58 16.03
N ASN A 70 6.29 7.29 15.25
CA ASN A 70 7.68 7.24 15.71
C ASN A 70 8.52 8.47 15.32
N ILE A 71 8.01 9.35 14.47
CA ILE A 71 8.68 10.59 14.06
C ILE A 71 8.08 11.78 14.83
N LYS A 72 8.94 12.53 15.54
CA LYS A 72 8.50 13.66 16.38
C LYS A 72 7.93 14.83 15.59
N HIS A 73 8.51 15.14 14.43
CA HIS A 73 8.15 16.30 13.61
C HIS A 73 7.94 15.89 12.17
N VAL A 74 6.68 15.88 11.73
CA VAL A 74 6.27 15.53 10.37
C VAL A 74 5.77 16.81 9.68
N GLU A 75 6.39 17.18 8.56
CA GLU A 75 6.02 18.36 7.77
C GLU A 75 4.82 18.10 6.85
N GLY A 76 4.71 16.87 6.36
CA GLY A 76 3.63 16.46 5.49
C GLY A 76 3.66 14.98 5.19
N VAL A 77 2.50 14.46 4.80
CA VAL A 77 2.31 13.06 4.41
C VAL A 77 1.64 13.01 3.05
N VAL A 78 2.22 12.26 2.11
CA VAL A 78 1.60 12.00 0.81
C VAL A 78 1.37 10.51 0.66
N VAL A 79 0.18 10.12 0.22
CA VAL A 79 -0.17 8.70 0.07
C VAL A 79 -0.81 8.47 -1.28
N MET A 80 -0.29 7.51 -2.02
CA MET A 80 -1.01 6.93 -3.14
C MET A 80 -1.59 5.58 -2.73
N TRP A 81 -2.92 5.52 -2.75
CA TRP A 81 -3.66 4.29 -2.48
C TRP A 81 -3.59 3.37 -3.69
N SER A 82 -3.51 2.07 -3.43
CA SER A 82 -3.32 1.03 -4.44
C SER A 82 -4.66 0.37 -4.80
N PHE A 83 -4.62 -0.51 -5.80
CA PHE A 83 -5.74 -1.37 -6.19
C PHE A 83 -6.40 -2.09 -5.01
N LEU A 84 -7.70 -2.35 -5.18
CA LEU A 84 -8.44 -3.38 -4.45
C LEU A 84 -7.81 -4.76 -4.74
N SER A 85 -8.19 -5.83 -4.04
CA SER A 85 -7.61 -7.19 -4.07
C SER A 85 -6.37 -7.50 -3.23
N ARG A 86 -5.86 -6.57 -2.40
CA ARG A 86 -4.68 -6.85 -1.57
C ARG A 86 -4.99 -6.73 -0.08
N TYR A 87 -4.70 -7.79 0.65
CA TYR A 87 -4.94 -7.89 2.09
C TYR A 87 -3.65 -7.72 2.87
N ASP A 88 -3.72 -7.20 4.09
CA ASP A 88 -2.59 -7.15 5.02
C ASP A 88 -3.00 -7.84 6.32
N TRP A 89 -2.26 -8.88 6.70
CA TRP A 89 -2.60 -9.72 7.84
C TRP A 89 -1.49 -9.77 8.88
N ALA A 90 -1.90 -9.70 10.15
CA ALA A 90 -1.03 -9.98 11.28
C ALA A 90 -1.02 -11.48 11.56
N MET A 91 -0.05 -12.19 10.98
CA MET A 91 0.13 -13.63 11.16
C MET A 91 0.69 -13.97 12.55
N PRO A 92 0.70 -15.26 12.95
CA PRO A 92 1.57 -15.71 14.03
C PRO A 92 3.03 -15.25 13.81
N ARG A 93 3.75 -15.00 14.91
CA ARG A 93 5.11 -14.43 14.80
C ARG A 93 6.03 -15.37 14.05
N HIS A 94 6.74 -14.84 13.06
CA HIS A 94 7.76 -15.57 12.30
C HIS A 94 8.84 -14.61 11.82
N ARG A 95 10.12 -15.00 11.95
CA ARG A 95 11.28 -14.13 11.67
C ARG A 95 11.34 -13.62 10.22
N ASP A 96 10.79 -14.41 9.29
CA ASP A 96 10.81 -14.11 7.86
C ASP A 96 9.61 -13.26 7.40
N LEU A 97 8.70 -12.89 8.31
CA LEU A 97 7.60 -11.96 8.03
C LEU A 97 7.97 -10.52 8.38
N GLU A 98 7.31 -9.56 7.73
CA GLU A 98 7.59 -8.14 7.94
C GLU A 98 7.35 -7.76 9.41
N ASN A 99 8.35 -7.17 10.05
CA ASN A 99 8.32 -6.87 11.49
C ASN A 99 7.93 -8.09 12.34
N THR A 100 8.36 -9.28 11.91
CA THR A 100 8.09 -10.59 12.49
C THR A 100 6.62 -11.05 12.46
N ARG A 101 5.73 -10.35 11.75
CA ARG A 101 4.28 -10.57 11.89
C ARG A 101 3.46 -10.35 10.63
N TRP A 102 3.79 -9.36 9.83
CA TRP A 102 2.90 -8.87 8.78
C TRP A 102 3.15 -9.57 7.44
N ALA A 103 2.06 -9.88 6.76
CA ALA A 103 2.06 -10.39 5.40
C ALA A 103 1.06 -9.59 4.57
N SER A 104 1.57 -8.89 3.54
CA SER A 104 0.73 -8.35 2.47
C SER A 104 0.50 -9.45 1.44
N ILE A 105 -0.76 -9.81 1.21
CA ILE A 105 -1.21 -10.95 0.41
C ILE A 105 -1.99 -10.43 -0.80
N SER A 106 -1.71 -10.96 -1.98
CA SER A 106 -2.30 -10.61 -3.28
C SER A 106 -2.80 -11.88 -4.00
N PRO A 107 -3.62 -11.77 -5.07
CA PRO A 107 -4.07 -12.94 -5.82
C PRO A 107 -2.90 -13.75 -6.39
N TRP A 108 -1.78 -13.10 -6.66
CA TRP A 108 -0.54 -13.74 -7.15
C TRP A 108 0.06 -14.70 -6.12
N ASP A 109 -0.25 -14.53 -4.84
CA ASP A 109 0.18 -15.43 -3.79
C ASP A 109 -0.63 -16.74 -3.76
N THR A 110 -1.63 -16.93 -4.63
CA THR A 110 -2.30 -18.23 -4.85
C THR A 110 -1.56 -19.09 -5.88
N ASN A 111 -1.94 -20.33 -6.12
CA ASN A 111 -1.31 -21.24 -7.08
C ASN A 111 -1.58 -20.76 -8.50
N THR A 112 -2.85 -20.45 -8.82
CA THR A 112 -3.26 -19.89 -10.11
C THR A 112 -2.59 -18.55 -10.37
N GLY A 113 -2.59 -17.65 -9.38
CA GLY A 113 -1.93 -16.35 -9.51
C GLY A 113 -0.40 -16.46 -9.57
N ASN A 114 0.20 -17.46 -8.94
CA ASN A 114 1.65 -17.69 -8.98
C ASN A 114 2.12 -18.11 -10.38
N GLU A 115 1.33 -18.89 -11.11
CA GLU A 115 1.63 -19.21 -12.51
C GLU A 115 1.59 -17.96 -13.40
N GLU A 116 0.61 -17.09 -13.17
CA GLU A 116 0.52 -15.81 -13.89
C GLU A 116 1.69 -14.90 -13.56
N ALA A 117 2.03 -14.75 -12.28
CA ALA A 117 3.19 -14.00 -11.81
C ALA A 117 4.47 -14.50 -12.48
N PHE A 118 4.69 -15.81 -12.48
CA PHE A 118 5.88 -16.41 -13.09
C PHE A 118 5.96 -16.13 -14.61
N ARG A 119 4.83 -16.19 -15.32
CA ARG A 119 4.76 -15.82 -16.75
C ARG A 119 5.08 -14.34 -16.98
N GLN A 120 4.54 -13.44 -16.15
CA GLN A 120 4.77 -12.00 -16.29
C GLN A 120 6.22 -11.61 -15.92
N LEU A 121 6.84 -12.33 -14.98
CA LEU A 121 8.21 -12.10 -14.54
C LEU A 121 9.26 -12.84 -15.38
N ALA A 122 8.86 -13.56 -16.44
CA ALA A 122 9.74 -14.38 -17.27
C ALA A 122 10.93 -13.60 -17.85
N GLY A 123 10.77 -12.28 -18.08
CA GLY A 123 11.82 -11.41 -18.60
C GLY A 123 12.85 -10.91 -17.59
N SER A 124 12.73 -11.24 -16.29
CA SER A 124 13.62 -10.73 -15.23
C SER A 124 14.00 -11.82 -14.21
N GLU A 125 15.21 -12.37 -14.35
CA GLU A 125 15.75 -13.38 -13.42
C GLU A 125 15.79 -12.89 -11.97
N THR A 126 16.02 -11.59 -11.77
CA THR A 126 16.11 -11.01 -10.42
C THR A 126 14.73 -10.98 -9.76
N GLN A 127 13.69 -10.59 -10.50
CA GLN A 127 12.33 -10.59 -9.99
C GLN A 127 11.83 -12.02 -9.75
N GLN A 128 12.19 -12.98 -10.61
CA GLN A 128 11.91 -14.40 -10.37
C GLN A 128 12.55 -14.91 -9.07
N LYS A 129 13.81 -14.60 -8.82
CA LYS A 129 14.49 -15.01 -7.56
C LYS A 129 13.81 -14.43 -6.33
N VAL A 130 13.43 -13.15 -6.36
CA VAL A 130 12.68 -12.50 -5.27
C VAL A 130 11.32 -13.19 -5.07
N TRP A 131 10.65 -13.52 -6.18
CA TRP A 131 9.37 -14.20 -6.17
C TRP A 131 9.46 -15.62 -5.59
N ASP A 132 10.47 -16.40 -5.99
CA ASP A 132 10.73 -17.74 -5.46
C ASP A 132 11.03 -17.71 -3.96
N GLN A 133 11.83 -16.73 -3.51
CA GLN A 133 12.10 -16.52 -2.09
C GLN A 133 10.84 -16.16 -1.30
N ARG A 134 9.98 -15.31 -1.88
CA ARG A 134 8.69 -14.96 -1.30
C ARG A 134 7.78 -16.19 -1.20
N ASN A 135 7.64 -16.96 -2.27
CA ASN A 135 6.80 -18.15 -2.30
C ASN A 135 7.26 -19.19 -1.25
N ASN A 136 8.57 -19.43 -1.16
CA ASN A 136 9.16 -20.30 -0.14
C ASN A 136 8.90 -19.81 1.29
N THR A 137 9.03 -18.49 1.52
CA THR A 137 8.71 -17.87 2.82
C THR A 137 7.23 -18.05 3.16
N PHE A 138 6.35 -17.82 2.19
CA PHE A 138 4.90 -17.88 2.38
C PHE A 138 4.41 -19.31 2.64
N LEU A 139 5.04 -20.31 2.01
CA LEU A 139 4.81 -21.72 2.33
C LEU A 139 5.22 -22.05 3.78
N LYS A 140 6.44 -21.68 4.19
CA LYS A 140 6.97 -21.98 5.53
C LYS A 140 6.21 -21.30 6.67
N THR A 141 5.67 -20.11 6.40
CA THR A 141 4.96 -19.28 7.38
C THR A 141 3.46 -19.59 7.46
N GLY A 142 2.94 -20.47 6.61
CA GLY A 142 1.51 -20.74 6.49
C GLY A 142 0.71 -19.64 5.78
N VAL A 143 1.37 -18.59 5.26
CA VAL A 143 0.71 -17.51 4.51
C VAL A 143 0.15 -18.03 3.18
N LYS A 144 0.87 -18.92 2.47
CA LYS A 144 0.42 -19.50 1.19
C LYS A 144 -0.92 -20.25 1.32
N PRO A 145 -1.06 -21.29 2.18
CA PRO A 145 -2.34 -21.99 2.32
C PRO A 145 -3.45 -21.08 2.87
N PHE A 146 -3.12 -20.05 3.65
CA PHE A 146 -4.10 -19.05 4.06
C PHE A 146 -4.56 -18.17 2.88
N ALA A 147 -3.64 -17.71 2.03
CA ALA A 147 -3.97 -16.96 0.83
C ALA A 147 -4.88 -17.76 -0.11
N GLU A 148 -4.62 -19.05 -0.31
CA GLU A 148 -5.51 -19.97 -1.06
C GLU A 148 -6.93 -19.95 -0.51
N SER A 149 -7.07 -20.13 0.80
CA SER A 149 -8.38 -20.18 1.44
C SER A 149 -9.09 -18.82 1.36
N LEU A 150 -8.35 -17.73 1.60
CA LEU A 150 -8.86 -16.37 1.55
C LEU A 150 -9.44 -16.04 0.17
N TYR A 151 -8.67 -16.22 -0.91
CA TYR A 151 -9.15 -15.90 -2.25
C TYR A 151 -10.20 -16.87 -2.77
N ARG A 152 -10.19 -18.12 -2.32
CA ARG A 152 -11.20 -19.10 -2.72
C ARG A 152 -12.56 -18.85 -2.07
N HIS A 153 -12.59 -18.36 -0.84
CA HIS A 153 -13.82 -18.39 -0.03
C HIS A 153 -14.32 -17.03 0.44
N VAL A 154 -13.44 -16.03 0.55
CA VAL A 154 -13.76 -14.78 1.25
C VAL A 154 -13.50 -13.55 0.41
N ALA A 155 -12.53 -13.59 -0.51
CA ALA A 155 -12.18 -12.42 -1.30
C ALA A 155 -13.36 -11.97 -2.17
N ASN A 156 -13.70 -10.70 -2.03
CA ASN A 156 -14.75 -10.05 -2.81
C ASN A 156 -14.55 -8.53 -2.79
N GLU A 157 -14.98 -7.86 -3.86
CA GLU A 157 -14.81 -6.41 -4.06
C GLU A 157 -15.42 -5.59 -2.92
N TYR A 158 -16.59 -5.98 -2.42
CA TYR A 158 -17.27 -5.27 -1.33
C TYR A 158 -16.38 -5.19 -0.09
N HIS A 159 -15.85 -6.33 0.36
CA HIS A 159 -15.01 -6.39 1.55
C HIS A 159 -13.67 -5.66 1.35
N GLU A 160 -13.09 -5.73 0.15
CA GLU A 160 -11.84 -5.06 -0.18
C GLU A 160 -12.00 -3.54 -0.21
N THR A 161 -13.12 -3.07 -0.75
CA THR A 161 -13.51 -1.65 -0.74
C THR A 161 -13.73 -1.19 0.70
N TYR A 162 -14.50 -1.95 1.47
CA TYR A 162 -14.75 -1.68 2.89
C TYR A 162 -13.44 -1.53 3.69
N LEU A 163 -12.50 -2.48 3.55
CA LEU A 163 -11.20 -2.41 4.23
C LEU A 163 -10.34 -1.24 3.75
N SER A 164 -10.35 -0.96 2.45
CA SER A 164 -9.58 0.14 1.86
C SER A 164 -10.07 1.49 2.35
N TRP A 165 -11.37 1.77 2.27
CA TRP A 165 -11.97 3.03 2.72
C TRP A 165 -11.85 3.20 4.23
N LYS A 166 -12.03 2.14 5.02
CA LYS A 166 -11.74 2.18 6.45
C LYS A 166 -10.29 2.55 6.74
N SER A 167 -9.33 2.04 5.95
CA SER A 167 -7.90 2.35 6.11
C SER A 167 -7.58 3.81 5.75
N ILE A 168 -8.24 4.34 4.71
CA ILE A 168 -8.18 5.75 4.29
C ILE A 168 -8.69 6.66 5.41
N ILE A 169 -9.94 6.45 5.85
CA ILE A 169 -10.60 7.27 6.88
C ILE A 169 -9.80 7.21 8.19
N TRP A 170 -9.33 6.03 8.57
CA TRP A 170 -8.52 5.86 9.77
C TRP A 170 -7.23 6.68 9.70
N LEU A 171 -6.49 6.62 8.59
CA LEU A 171 -5.25 7.37 8.44
C LEU A 171 -5.52 8.88 8.36
N GLN A 172 -6.53 9.30 7.60
CA GLN A 172 -7.01 10.68 7.51
C GLN A 172 -7.23 11.27 8.91
N ASN A 173 -8.07 10.61 9.71
CA ASN A 173 -8.43 11.07 11.05
C ASN A 173 -7.20 11.19 11.98
N ILE A 174 -6.20 10.30 11.84
CA ILE A 174 -4.95 10.39 12.60
C ILE A 174 -4.12 11.60 12.17
N LEU A 175 -4.01 11.86 10.87
CA LEU A 175 -3.24 12.98 10.32
C LEU A 175 -3.88 14.32 10.72
N GLU A 176 -5.21 14.43 10.61
CA GLU A 176 -5.99 15.58 11.05
C GLU A 176 -5.85 15.83 12.55
N LYS A 177 -6.01 14.78 13.37
CA LYS A 177 -5.84 14.88 14.83
C LYS A 177 -4.44 15.37 15.21
N LYS A 178 -3.42 14.97 14.46
CA LYS A 178 -2.03 15.41 14.65
C LYS A 178 -1.72 16.75 13.97
N LYS A 179 -2.69 17.36 13.27
CA LYS A 179 -2.53 18.58 12.47
C LYS A 179 -1.40 18.49 11.45
N ILE A 180 -1.20 17.31 10.88
CA ILE A 180 -0.20 17.06 9.85
C ILE A 180 -0.84 17.34 8.49
N PRO A 181 -0.28 18.22 7.65
CA PRO A 181 -0.75 18.41 6.28
C PRO A 181 -0.61 17.11 5.49
N PHE A 182 -1.61 16.77 4.69
CA PHE A 182 -1.55 15.57 3.86
C PHE A 182 -2.23 15.74 2.51
N MET A 183 -1.81 14.88 1.58
CA MET A 183 -2.34 14.74 0.24
C MET A 183 -2.53 13.25 -0.06
N PHE A 184 -3.70 12.90 -0.56
CA PHE A 184 -4.02 11.58 -1.07
C PHE A 184 -4.14 11.59 -2.59
N THR A 185 -3.80 10.48 -3.19
CA THR A 185 -4.00 10.18 -4.61
C THR A 185 -4.20 8.67 -4.76
N LEU A 186 -4.43 8.18 -5.97
CA LEU A 186 -4.73 6.79 -6.25
C LEU A 186 -3.97 6.31 -7.49
N ALA A 187 -3.59 5.03 -7.47
CA ALA A 187 -3.00 4.38 -8.63
C ALA A 187 -4.03 4.15 -9.74
N ASP A 188 -5.30 3.94 -9.37
CA ASP A 188 -6.36 3.60 -10.31
C ASP A 188 -7.77 3.88 -9.73
N ASN A 189 -8.71 4.28 -10.60
CA ASN A 189 -10.07 4.66 -10.22
C ASN A 189 -10.91 3.49 -9.68
N SER A 190 -10.47 2.24 -9.86
CA SER A 190 -11.10 1.06 -9.27
C SER A 190 -11.25 1.12 -7.75
N LEU A 191 -10.48 1.98 -7.07
CA LEU A 191 -10.64 2.24 -5.64
C LEU A 191 -12.02 2.81 -5.28
N PHE A 192 -12.69 3.49 -6.22
CA PHE A 192 -14.00 4.13 -6.01
C PHE A 192 -15.08 3.68 -6.99
N TYR A 193 -14.70 3.06 -8.11
CA TYR A 193 -15.59 2.69 -9.20
C TYR A 193 -15.42 1.22 -9.62
N ASN A 194 -16.51 0.58 -10.00
CA ASN A 194 -16.48 -0.65 -10.79
C ASN A 194 -16.98 -0.31 -12.20
N GLY A 195 -16.05 -0.15 -13.14
CA GLY A 195 -16.34 0.45 -14.44
C GLY A 195 -16.82 1.89 -14.28
N MET A 196 -18.09 2.14 -14.64
CA MET A 196 -18.72 3.46 -14.49
C MET A 196 -19.56 3.58 -13.21
N ASP A 197 -19.80 2.47 -12.52
CA ASP A 197 -20.66 2.43 -11.35
C ASP A 197 -19.87 2.78 -10.09
N HIS A 198 -20.38 3.70 -9.29
CA HIS A 198 -19.68 4.12 -8.09
C HIS A 198 -19.93 3.11 -6.96
N LEU A 199 -18.86 2.63 -6.33
CA LEU A 199 -18.91 1.64 -5.24
C LEU A 199 -19.70 2.11 -4.01
N LYS A 200 -19.93 3.43 -3.85
CA LYS A 200 -20.69 3.99 -2.73
C LYS A 200 -22.20 3.76 -2.87
N ASP A 201 -22.66 3.51 -4.09
CA ASP A 201 -24.08 3.37 -4.40
C ASP A 201 -24.58 1.94 -4.17
N GLN A 202 -23.71 1.03 -3.69
CA GLN A 202 -24.06 -0.36 -3.38
C GLN A 202 -25.03 -0.48 -2.19
N ASP A 203 -24.80 0.25 -1.10
CA ASP A 203 -25.71 0.30 0.07
C ASP A 203 -25.44 1.52 0.99
N LEU A 204 -26.21 1.61 2.09
CA LEU A 204 -26.09 2.69 3.07
C LEU A 204 -24.77 2.68 3.84
N LEU A 205 -24.16 1.51 4.07
CA LEU A 205 -22.87 1.40 4.78
C LEU A 205 -21.75 1.97 3.90
N MET A 206 -21.69 1.57 2.63
CA MET A 206 -20.69 2.06 1.67
C MET A 206 -20.87 3.55 1.41
N LYS A 207 -22.11 4.03 1.24
CA LYS A 207 -22.42 5.46 1.16
C LYS A 207 -21.94 6.22 2.40
N GLY A 208 -22.17 5.67 3.59
CA GLY A 208 -21.70 6.23 4.85
C GLY A 208 -20.18 6.36 4.89
N LEU A 209 -19.44 5.28 4.61
CA LEU A 209 -17.97 5.28 4.57
C LEU A 209 -17.42 6.29 3.56
N HIS A 210 -18.00 6.33 2.36
CA HIS A 210 -17.58 7.27 1.33
C HIS A 210 -17.72 8.74 1.81
N ASN A 211 -18.79 9.07 2.53
CA ASN A 211 -19.03 10.43 3.02
C ASN A 211 -18.03 10.88 4.10
N GLU A 212 -17.34 9.95 4.75
CA GLU A 212 -16.30 10.25 5.76
C GLU A 212 -14.93 10.56 5.11
N ILE A 213 -14.77 10.31 3.81
CA ILE A 213 -13.53 10.59 3.09
C ILE A 213 -13.49 12.08 2.71
N ASP A 214 -12.46 12.79 3.16
CA ASP A 214 -12.25 14.20 2.81
C ASP A 214 -11.62 14.30 1.42
N PHE A 215 -12.46 14.36 0.39
CA PHE A 215 -12.04 14.53 -1.00
C PHE A 215 -11.33 15.86 -1.29
N THR A 216 -11.36 16.86 -0.39
CA THR A 216 -10.58 18.10 -0.56
C THR A 216 -9.07 17.88 -0.42
N LYS A 217 -8.67 16.70 0.07
CA LYS A 217 -7.27 16.26 0.20
C LYS A 217 -6.83 15.34 -0.93
N TRP A 218 -7.70 15.07 -1.91
CA TRP A 218 -7.42 14.16 -3.01
C TRP A 218 -7.06 14.90 -4.29
N PHE A 219 -6.08 14.37 -5.02
CA PHE A 219 -5.58 14.93 -6.26
C PHE A 219 -5.30 13.79 -7.25
N SER A 220 -5.76 13.96 -8.49
CA SER A 220 -5.65 12.98 -9.59
C SER A 220 -5.36 13.70 -10.89
#